data_AF-A0A8R7TQH9-F1
#
_entry.id   AF-A0A8R7TQH9-F1
#
_cell.length_a   1.000
_cell.length_b   1.000
_cell.length_c   1.000
_cell.angle_alpha   90.00
_cell.angle_beta   90.00
_cell.angle_gamma   90.00
#
_symmetry.space_group_name_H-M   'P 1'
#
loop_
_entity.id
_entity.type
_entity.pdbx_description
1 polymer ?
#
loop_
_entity_poly.entity_id
_entity_poly.type
_entity_poly.pdbx_seq_one_letter_code
_entity_poly.pdbx_strand_id
1 'polypeptide(L)'
;NIAFRRSFGPAEVREWADLREVVPLPLSLDLDSVSWSLSPSDDFSVSSAYQALCRLPVLPWLSPLWKAPLPLKIKIFVWQLLRDRLPSGTEVLKRHGPGNGLCPLCHVPETGTHILFSCIAAQALWCFVR
;
A
#
# COMPACT_ATOMS: atom_id res chain seq x y z
N ASN A 1 -19.28 36.45 11.53
CA ASN A 1 -17.92 36.81 11.96
C ASN A 1 -17.45 35.73 12.92
N ILE A 2 -16.53 34.85 12.50
CA ILE A 2 -16.08 33.71 13.32
C ILE A 2 -14.98 34.21 14.26
N ALA A 3 -15.20 34.12 15.57
CA ALA A 3 -14.23 34.52 16.59
C ALA A 3 -13.38 33.30 17.00
N PHE A 4 -12.06 33.42 16.81
CA PHE A 4 -11.12 32.37 17.21
C PHE A 4 -10.66 32.57 18.65
N ARG A 5 -10.54 31.47 19.41
CA ARG A 5 -10.05 31.51 20.79
C ARG A 5 -8.54 31.78 20.91
N ARG A 6 -7.78 31.59 19.83
CA ARG A 6 -6.33 31.84 19.75
C ARG A 6 -6.03 32.78 18.59
N SER A 7 -4.93 33.52 18.69
CA SER A 7 -4.36 34.26 17.58
C SER A 7 -3.72 33.31 16.56
N PHE A 8 -3.78 33.70 15.29
CA PHE A 8 -3.16 32.97 14.20
C PHE A 8 -1.79 33.54 13.86
N GLY A 9 -0.84 32.65 13.55
CA GLY A 9 0.43 33.00 12.94
C GLY A 9 0.27 33.38 11.46
N PRO A 10 1.31 33.93 10.81
CA PRO A 10 1.24 34.39 9.42
C PRO A 10 0.89 33.30 8.40
N ALA A 11 1.26 32.04 8.67
CA ALA A 11 0.88 30.90 7.83
C ALA A 11 -0.61 30.56 7.97
N GLU A 12 -1.11 30.48 9.20
CA GLU A 12 -2.50 30.17 9.51
C GLU A 12 -3.46 31.26 9.02
N VAL A 13 -3.05 32.53 9.05
CA VAL A 13 -3.82 33.65 8.46
C VAL A 13 -3.96 33.48 6.95
N ARG A 14 -2.93 32.97 6.27
CA ARG A 14 -2.98 32.70 4.83
C ARG A 14 -3.90 31.52 4.52
N GLU A 15 -3.74 30.41 5.23
CA GLU A 15 -4.63 29.25 5.10
C GLU A 15 -6.10 29.63 5.38
N TRP A 16 -6.34 30.50 6.36
CA TRP A 16 -7.67 31.03 6.64
C TRP A 16 -8.23 31.87 5.48
N ALA A 17 -7.40 32.72 4.86
CA ALA A 17 -7.80 33.49 3.68
C ALA A 17 -8.14 32.55 2.51
N ASP A 18 -7.29 31.57 2.23
CA ASP A 18 -7.50 30.59 1.16
C ASP A 18 -8.78 29.79 1.39
N LEU A 19 -9.03 29.35 2.63
CA LEU A 19 -10.24 28.63 3.00
C LEU A 19 -11.49 29.50 2.81
N ARG A 20 -11.42 30.81 3.13
CA ARG A 20 -12.55 31.73 2.94
C ARG A 20 -12.93 31.95 1.48
N GLU A 21 -11.99 31.83 0.53
CA GLU A 21 -12.28 31.93 -0.90
C GLU A 21 -13.03 30.71 -1.43
N VAL A 22 -12.84 29.54 -0.80
CA VAL A 22 -13.43 28.27 -1.25
C VAL A 22 -14.76 27.97 -0.56
N VAL A 23 -14.98 28.50 0.65
CA VAL A 23 -16.22 28.27 1.40
C VAL A 23 -17.34 29.19 0.89
N PRO A 24 -18.46 28.63 0.39
CA PRO A 24 -19.61 29.44 -0.01
C PRO A 24 -20.21 30.13 1.23
N LEU A 25 -20.25 31.46 1.20
CA LEU A 25 -20.89 32.30 2.22
C LEU A 25 -22.18 32.92 1.65
N PRO A 26 -23.27 32.98 2.43
CA PRO A 26 -23.37 32.69 3.86
C PRO A 26 -23.45 31.19 4.17
N LEU A 27 -22.81 30.77 5.27
CA LEU A 27 -23.06 29.45 5.86
C LEU A 27 -24.53 29.38 6.28
N SER A 28 -25.21 28.26 6.03
CA SER A 28 -26.57 28.10 6.53
C SER A 28 -26.56 28.09 8.07
N LEU A 29 -27.65 28.57 8.66
CA LEU A 29 -27.91 28.46 10.11
C LEU A 29 -28.53 27.11 10.47
N ASP A 30 -28.67 26.22 9.48
CA ASP A 30 -29.21 24.88 9.68
C ASP A 30 -28.21 24.05 10.49
N LEU A 31 -28.70 23.01 11.14
CA LEU A 31 -27.84 22.05 11.82
C LEU A 31 -26.96 21.34 10.79
N ASP A 32 -25.65 21.32 11.05
CA ASP A 32 -24.72 20.51 10.28
C ASP A 32 -25.17 19.05 10.29
N SER A 33 -25.24 18.45 9.11
CA SER A 33 -25.48 17.02 8.94
C SER A 33 -24.21 16.33 8.43
N VAL A 34 -23.94 15.15 8.96
CA VAL A 34 -22.86 14.30 8.45
C VAL A 34 -23.44 13.53 7.26
N SER A 35 -22.85 13.70 6.08
CA SER A 35 -23.17 12.92 4.90
C SER A 35 -22.00 12.04 4.47
N TRP A 36 -22.32 10.88 3.95
CA TRP A 36 -21.37 9.89 3.47
C TRP A 36 -21.49 9.72 1.95
N SER A 37 -20.71 10.53 1.22
CA SER A 37 -20.75 10.58 -0.26
C SER A 37 -20.34 9.28 -0.98
N LEU A 38 -19.96 8.24 -0.23
CA LEU A 38 -19.62 6.92 -0.73
C LEU A 38 -20.81 5.93 -0.65
N SER A 39 -21.97 6.37 -0.18
CA SER A 39 -23.23 5.63 -0.21
C SER A 39 -24.34 6.48 -0.85
N PRO A 40 -25.22 5.90 -1.69
CA PRO A 40 -26.40 6.60 -2.20
C PRO A 40 -27.40 7.01 -1.12
N SER A 41 -27.33 6.40 0.06
CA SER A 41 -28.20 6.72 1.20
C SER A 41 -27.66 7.86 2.06
N ASP A 42 -26.50 8.44 1.74
CA ASP A 42 -25.73 9.38 2.57
C ASP A 42 -25.39 8.88 3.99
N ASP A 43 -25.75 7.65 4.33
CA ASP A 43 -25.40 7.01 5.60
C ASP A 43 -24.04 6.34 5.54
N PHE A 44 -23.30 6.46 6.64
CA PHE A 44 -22.06 5.74 6.82
C PHE A 44 -22.31 4.22 6.90
N SER A 45 -21.51 3.46 6.15
CA SER A 45 -21.41 2.03 6.37
C SER A 45 -19.96 1.54 6.25
N VAL A 46 -19.59 0.59 7.10
CA VAL A 46 -18.27 -0.05 7.04
C VAL A 46 -18.02 -0.69 5.66
N SER A 47 -19.07 -1.20 5.01
CA SER A 47 -18.97 -1.82 3.68
C SER A 47 -18.57 -0.81 2.59
N SER A 48 -19.25 0.34 2.51
CA SER A 48 -18.92 1.38 1.53
C SER A 48 -17.55 2.02 1.81
N ALA A 49 -17.19 2.22 3.08
CA ALA A 49 -15.85 2.65 3.49
C ALA A 49 -14.78 1.65 3.07
N TYR A 50 -14.98 0.36 3.36
CA TYR A 50 -14.05 -0.70 3.00
C TYR A 50 -13.91 -0.81 1.48
N GLN A 51 -15.01 -0.74 0.73
CA GLN A 51 -14.97 -0.75 -0.73
C GLN A 51 -14.16 0.42 -1.26
N ALA A 52 -14.35 1.63 -0.75
CA ALA A 52 -13.59 2.82 -1.16
C ALA A 52 -12.10 2.69 -0.85
N LEU A 53 -11.74 2.21 0.35
CA LEU A 53 -10.36 1.99 0.77
C LEU A 53 -9.67 0.85 0.00
N CYS A 54 -10.43 -0.20 -0.32
CA CYS A 54 -9.95 -1.39 -0.98
C CYS A 54 -10.26 -1.41 -2.49
N ARG A 55 -10.48 -0.24 -3.13
CA ARG A 55 -10.39 -0.07 -4.60
C ARG A 55 -8.96 -0.26 -5.12
N LEU A 56 -8.22 -1.20 -4.56
CA LEU A 56 -6.95 -1.63 -5.12
C LEU A 56 -7.25 -2.43 -6.39
N PRO A 57 -6.45 -2.27 -7.46
CA PRO A 57 -6.61 -3.09 -8.64
C PRO A 57 -6.45 -4.55 -8.22
N VAL A 58 -7.52 -5.33 -8.41
CA VAL A 58 -7.43 -6.79 -8.36
C VAL A 58 -6.47 -7.16 -9.47
N LEU A 59 -5.27 -7.61 -9.11
CA LEU A 59 -4.27 -8.06 -10.09
C LEU A 59 -4.77 -9.37 -10.70
N PRO A 60 -5.34 -9.37 -11.91
CA PRO A 60 -6.08 -10.54 -12.42
C PRO A 60 -5.15 -11.74 -12.59
N TRP A 61 -3.88 -11.47 -12.89
CA TRP A 61 -2.82 -12.46 -13.02
C TRP A 61 -2.46 -13.20 -11.71
N LEU A 62 -2.88 -12.70 -10.54
CA LEU A 62 -2.73 -13.41 -9.26
C LEU A 62 -3.94 -14.30 -8.91
N SER A 63 -5.05 -14.23 -9.65
CA SER A 63 -6.23 -15.08 -9.40
C SER A 63 -5.91 -16.58 -9.41
N PRO A 64 -5.09 -17.11 -10.34
CA PRO A 64 -4.75 -18.54 -10.37
C PRO A 64 -4.05 -19.01 -9.09
N LEU A 65 -3.19 -18.18 -8.50
CA LEU A 65 -2.48 -18.50 -7.26
C LEU A 65 -3.43 -18.82 -6.11
N TRP A 66 -4.50 -18.03 -5.98
CA TRP A 66 -5.49 -18.20 -4.92
C TRP A 66 -6.42 -19.39 -5.16
N LYS A 67 -6.65 -19.76 -6.42
CA LYS A 67 -7.44 -20.93 -6.83
C LYS A 67 -6.67 -22.25 -6.76
N ALA A 68 -5.34 -22.23 -6.76
CA ALA A 68 -4.51 -23.44 -6.71
C ALA A 68 -4.79 -24.28 -5.44
N PRO A 69 -4.77 -25.63 -5.51
CA PRO A 69 -4.96 -26.51 -4.36
C PRO A 69 -3.67 -26.60 -3.49
N LEU A 70 -3.16 -25.44 -3.07
CA LEU A 70 -1.96 -25.31 -2.25
C LEU A 70 -2.30 -24.86 -0.83
N PRO A 71 -1.54 -25.31 0.19
CA PRO A 71 -1.58 -24.73 1.53
C PRO A 71 -1.44 -23.21 1.49
N LEU A 72 -2.20 -22.51 2.35
CA LEU A 72 -2.23 -21.04 2.39
C LEU A 72 -0.83 -20.44 2.60
N LYS A 73 0.02 -21.07 3.42
CA LYS A 73 1.41 -20.64 3.64
C LYS A 73 2.21 -20.54 2.33
N ILE A 74 2.02 -21.49 1.41
CA ILE A 74 2.71 -21.51 0.11
C ILE A 74 2.15 -20.40 -0.79
N LYS A 75 0.82 -20.22 -0.80
CA LYS A 75 0.18 -19.13 -1.56
C LYS A 75 0.69 -17.76 -1.12
N ILE A 76 0.78 -17.52 0.19
CA ILE A 76 1.31 -16.28 0.76
C ILE A 76 2.77 -16.09 0.37
N PHE A 77 3.59 -17.14 0.47
CA PHE A 77 4.99 -17.07 0.08
C PHE A 77 5.16 -16.68 -1.40
N VAL A 78 4.45 -17.35 -2.30
CA VAL A 78 4.49 -17.05 -3.74
C VAL A 78 3.93 -15.65 -4.02
N TRP A 79 2.88 -15.22 -3.33
CA TRP A 79 2.37 -13.86 -3.45
C TRP A 79 3.40 -12.80 -3.04
N GLN A 80 4.16 -13.05 -1.97
CA GLN A 80 5.25 -12.15 -1.56
C GLN A 80 6.38 -12.14 -2.57
N LEU A 81 6.76 -13.30 -3.10
CA LEU A 81 7.76 -13.44 -4.16
C LEU A 81 7.38 -12.62 -5.39
N LEU A 82 6.15 -12.76 -5.87
CA LEU A 82 5.63 -12.09 -7.08
C LEU A 82 5.48 -10.57 -6.92
N ARG A 83 5.60 -10.03 -5.71
CA ARG A 83 5.48 -8.60 -5.40
C ARG A 83 6.77 -7.98 -4.86
N ASP A 84 7.90 -8.69 -4.97
CA ASP A 84 9.19 -8.27 -4.43
C ASP A 84 9.08 -7.87 -2.94
N ARG A 85 8.34 -8.69 -2.18
CA ARG A 85 8.13 -8.51 -0.74
C ARG A 85 9.01 -9.42 0.11
N LEU A 86 9.69 -10.38 -0.50
CA LEU A 86 10.72 -11.16 0.18
C LEU A 86 11.93 -10.26 0.50
N PRO A 87 12.63 -10.49 1.63
CA PRO A 87 13.81 -9.72 2.00
C PRO A 87 15.04 -10.15 1.19
N SER A 88 14.97 -10.10 -0.14
CA SER A 88 16.13 -10.36 -1.00
C SER A 88 17.10 -9.18 -0.93
N GLY A 89 18.38 -9.42 -1.21
CA GLY A 89 19.40 -8.36 -1.15
C GLY A 89 19.00 -7.10 -1.92
N THR A 90 18.44 -7.23 -3.13
CA THR A 90 17.97 -6.08 -3.92
C THR A 90 16.85 -5.30 -3.23
N GLU A 91 15.88 -5.99 -2.61
CA GLU A 91 14.75 -5.34 -1.94
C GLU A 91 15.12 -4.76 -0.56
N VAL A 92 16.08 -5.37 0.14
CA VAL A 92 16.66 -4.81 1.37
C VAL A 92 17.39 -3.50 1.03
N LEU A 93 18.27 -3.51 0.02
CA LEU A 93 19.02 -2.33 -0.41
C LEU A 93 18.09 -1.19 -0.85
N LYS A 94 17.06 -1.51 -1.65
CA LYS A 94 16.04 -0.55 -2.12
C LYS A 94 15.31 0.16 -0.98
N ARG A 95 15.25 -0.45 0.21
CA ARG A 95 14.62 0.11 1.42
C ARG A 95 15.64 0.71 2.39
N HIS A 96 16.85 1.00 1.95
CA HIS A 96 17.96 1.50 2.76
C HIS A 96 18.34 0.56 3.91
N GLY A 97 18.10 -0.74 3.76
CA GLY A 97 18.59 -1.76 4.66
C GLY A 97 20.10 -2.02 4.47
N PRO A 98 20.70 -2.84 5.34
CA PRO A 98 22.13 -3.15 5.28
C PRO A 98 22.48 -4.01 4.07
N GLY A 99 23.74 -3.92 3.62
CA GLY A 99 24.29 -4.72 2.53
C GLY A 99 24.43 -3.97 1.21
N ASN A 100 24.87 -4.68 0.17
CA ASN A 100 25.14 -4.14 -1.17
C ASN A 100 24.17 -4.67 -2.24
N GLY A 101 23.16 -5.43 -1.85
CA GLY A 101 22.16 -6.03 -2.75
C GLY A 101 22.66 -7.20 -3.61
N LEU A 102 23.88 -7.69 -3.37
CA LEU A 102 24.47 -8.81 -4.09
C LEU A 102 24.34 -10.11 -3.31
N CYS A 103 24.20 -11.21 -4.04
CA CYS A 103 24.14 -12.55 -3.47
C CYS A 103 25.50 -12.88 -2.84
N PRO A 104 25.54 -13.38 -1.59
CA PRO A 104 26.80 -13.72 -0.93
C PRO A 104 27.53 -14.92 -1.55
N LEU A 105 26.84 -15.73 -2.37
CA LEU A 105 27.39 -16.97 -2.94
C LEU A 105 27.99 -16.78 -4.34
N CYS A 106 27.44 -15.86 -5.13
CA CYS A 106 27.84 -15.69 -6.53
C CYS A 106 27.96 -14.22 -6.97
N HIS A 107 27.81 -13.28 -6.05
CA HIS A 107 28.10 -11.84 -6.24
C HIS A 107 27.34 -11.13 -7.37
N VAL A 108 26.21 -11.69 -7.83
CA VAL A 108 25.25 -11.03 -8.72
C VAL A 108 24.07 -10.45 -7.93
N PRO A 109 23.26 -9.53 -8.49
CA PRO A 109 22.10 -8.98 -7.79
C PRO A 109 21.18 -10.07 -7.22
N GLU A 110 20.91 -9.99 -5.91
CA GLU A 110 20.11 -10.97 -5.19
C GLU A 110 18.62 -10.63 -5.23
N THR A 111 17.94 -11.09 -6.28
CA THR A 111 16.48 -11.01 -6.42
C THR A 111 15.79 -12.25 -5.85
N GLY A 112 14.47 -12.19 -5.61
CA GLY A 112 13.70 -13.37 -5.22
C GLY A 112 13.78 -14.53 -6.22
N THR A 113 13.81 -14.22 -7.52
CA THR A 113 13.99 -15.23 -8.59
C THR A 113 15.39 -15.82 -8.57
N HIS A 114 16.42 -15.01 -8.29
CA HIS A 114 17.78 -15.49 -8.14
C HIS A 114 17.90 -16.46 -6.96
N ILE A 115 17.41 -16.08 -5.77
CA ILE A 115 17.44 -16.92 -4.57
C ILE A 115 16.78 -18.28 -4.81
N LEU A 116 15.66 -18.31 -5.53
CA LEU A 116 14.87 -19.52 -5.69
C LEU A 116 15.24 -20.38 -6.89
N PHE A 117 15.80 -19.82 -7.97
CA PHE A 117 15.97 -20.56 -9.22
C PHE A 117 17.35 -20.43 -9.85
N SER A 118 17.99 -19.26 -9.77
CA SER A 118 19.21 -18.99 -10.55
C SER A 118 20.49 -19.07 -9.74
N CYS A 119 20.43 -18.96 -8.41
CA CYS A 119 21.60 -19.05 -7.54
C CYS A 119 22.26 -20.43 -7.64
N ILE A 120 23.58 -20.50 -7.46
CA ILE A 120 24.32 -21.77 -7.48
C ILE A 120 23.75 -22.77 -6.47
N ALA A 121 23.34 -22.29 -5.30
CA ALA A 121 22.74 -23.12 -4.26
C ALA A 121 21.33 -23.58 -4.66
N ALA A 122 20.55 -22.72 -5.28
CA ALA A 122 19.22 -23.06 -5.76
C ALA A 122 19.30 -24.15 -6.85
N GLN A 123 20.18 -23.98 -7.83
CA GLN A 123 20.38 -24.96 -8.89
C GLN A 123 20.78 -26.33 -8.31
N ALA A 124 21.73 -26.34 -7.37
CA ALA A 124 22.14 -27.57 -6.69
C ALA A 124 20.97 -28.23 -5.95
N LEU A 125 20.17 -27.48 -5.20
CA LEU A 125 18.99 -28.01 -4.50
C LEU A 125 17.95 -28.60 -5.46
N TRP A 126 17.66 -27.92 -6.57
CA TRP A 126 16.70 -28.41 -7.56
C TRP A 126 17.17 -29.68 -8.27
N CYS A 127 18.48 -29.92 -8.38
CA CYS A 127 18.98 -31.21 -8.88
C CYS A 127 18.59 -32.39 -7.98
N PHE A 128 18.40 -32.17 -6.67
CA PHE A 128 18.03 -33.23 -5.72
C PHE A 128 16.52 -33.44 -5.57
N VAL A 129 15.70 -32.48 -6.00
CA VAL A 129 14.23 -32.50 -5.85
C VAL A 129 13.54 -33.07 -7.11
N ARG A 130 14.27 -33.83 -7.92
CA ARG A 130 13.77 -34.36 -9.20
C ARG A 130 12.88 -35.59 -9.01
#